data_AF-A0A554VCG7-F1
#
_entry.id   AF-A0A554VCG7-F1
#
_cell.length_a   1.000
_cell.length_b   1.000
_cell.length_c   1.000
_cell.angle_alpha   90.00
_cell.angle_beta   90.00
_cell.angle_gamma   90.00
#
_symmetry.space_group_name_H-M   'P 1'
#
loop_
_entity.id
_entity.type
_entity.pdbx_description
1 polymer ?
#
loop_
_entity_poly.entity_id
_entity_poly.type
_entity_poly.pdbx_seq_one_letter_code
_entity_poly.pdbx_strand_id
1 'polypeptide(L)'
;MDTIKFEELLEEHLSEVKKAVSTNFKESNIEKIKAQLYFSQNFNMNFYGMLSHVLSLETDESDIVKSITIHFDKVINRQFYDSFIEKYGEPDHIHVISNRKIISEGSIKDDIGNVIQHARKSEGDLIEGTFDEKPLFMIWKKENFYIQAFLRHKQNISEIMFNTESPPFNVKPSK
;
A
#
# COMPACT_ATOMS: atom_id res chain seq x y z
N MET A 1 -7.00 23.32 3.72
CA MET A 1 -7.65 22.14 4.33
C MET A 1 -6.55 21.35 4.98
N ASP A 2 -6.62 21.18 6.30
CA ASP A 2 -5.61 20.44 7.04
C ASP A 2 -5.53 19.02 6.48
N THR A 3 -4.36 18.66 5.98
CA THR A 3 -4.11 17.33 5.43
C THR A 3 -4.06 16.37 6.60
N ILE A 4 -4.94 15.37 6.62
CA ILE A 4 -4.93 14.29 7.62
C ILE A 4 -3.51 13.71 7.69
N LYS A 5 -2.97 13.64 8.91
CA LYS A 5 -1.69 13.01 9.20
C LYS A 5 -1.94 11.60 9.69
N PHE A 6 -1.94 10.64 8.77
CA PHE A 6 -2.24 9.25 9.11
C PHE A 6 -1.25 8.63 10.09
N GLU A 7 -0.01 9.11 10.11
CA GLU A 7 1.00 8.72 11.09
C GLU A 7 0.59 9.04 12.53
N GLU A 8 -0.21 10.09 12.76
CA GLU A 8 -0.72 10.48 14.08
C GLU A 8 -1.98 9.70 14.49
N LEU A 9 -2.54 8.89 13.57
CA LEU A 9 -3.72 8.05 13.81
C LEU A 9 -3.35 6.59 14.07
N LEU A 10 -2.06 6.24 14.01
CA LEU A 10 -1.56 4.95 14.44
C LEU A 10 -1.65 4.85 15.96
N GLU A 11 -1.89 3.64 16.46
CA GLU A 11 -2.09 3.33 17.89
C GLU A 11 -3.29 3.99 18.57
N GLU A 12 -4.09 4.75 17.82
CA GLU A 12 -5.36 5.29 18.27
C GLU A 12 -6.47 4.25 18.20
N HIS A 13 -7.48 4.42 19.05
CA HIS A 13 -8.68 3.59 19.00
C HIS A 13 -9.47 3.88 17.73
N LEU A 14 -10.04 2.84 17.10
CA LEU A 14 -10.78 2.91 15.85
C LEU A 14 -11.89 3.98 15.84
N SER A 15 -12.52 4.24 16.99
CA SER A 15 -13.53 5.29 17.13
C SER A 15 -12.99 6.70 16.86
N GLU A 16 -11.75 6.98 17.28
CA GLU A 16 -11.11 8.29 17.09
C GLU A 16 -10.69 8.47 15.63
N VAL A 17 -10.14 7.42 15.02
CA VAL A 17 -9.80 7.42 13.59
C VAL A 17 -11.05 7.62 12.72
N LYS A 18 -12.17 6.97 13.05
CA LYS A 18 -13.46 7.16 12.35
C LYS A 18 -13.92 8.62 12.40
N LYS A 19 -13.77 9.29 13.54
CA LYS A 19 -14.09 10.73 13.69
C LYS A 19 -13.14 11.59 12.86
N ALA A 20 -11.84 11.33 12.92
CA ALA A 20 -10.82 12.13 12.23
C ALA A 20 -10.96 12.06 10.71
N VAL A 21 -11.18 10.86 10.16
CA VAL A 21 -11.28 10.64 8.70
C VAL A 21 -12.67 11.01 8.16
N SER A 22 -13.68 11.14 9.03
CA SER A 22 -15.06 11.48 8.66
C SER A 22 -15.63 10.56 7.57
N THR A 23 -15.33 9.26 7.65
CA THR A 23 -15.80 8.26 6.69
C THR A 23 -16.38 7.03 7.37
N ASN A 24 -17.31 6.37 6.68
CA ASN A 24 -17.89 5.11 7.12
C ASN A 24 -17.01 3.95 6.67
N PHE A 25 -16.63 3.11 7.64
CA PHE A 25 -15.91 1.88 7.41
C PHE A 25 -16.86 0.69 7.51
N LYS A 26 -16.68 -0.28 6.61
CA LYS A 26 -17.27 -1.61 6.69
C LYS A 26 -16.22 -2.58 7.19
N GLU A 27 -16.58 -3.37 8.18
CA GLU A 27 -15.75 -4.47 8.67
C GLU A 27 -15.74 -5.60 7.64
N SER A 28 -14.57 -6.17 7.41
CA SER A 28 -14.38 -7.39 6.64
C SER A 28 -14.15 -8.53 7.63
N ASN A 29 -15.21 -9.30 7.88
CA ASN A 29 -15.12 -10.48 8.75
C ASN A 29 -14.34 -11.58 8.04
N ILE A 30 -13.02 -11.64 8.28
CA ILE A 30 -12.20 -12.79 7.91
C ILE A 30 -11.95 -13.59 9.19
N GLU A 31 -12.83 -14.55 9.48
CA GLU A 31 -12.88 -15.37 10.73
C GLU A 31 -11.56 -16.07 11.13
N LYS A 32 -10.52 -16.04 10.29
CA LYS A 32 -9.23 -16.72 10.51
C LYS A 32 -8.06 -15.77 10.80
N ILE A 33 -8.27 -14.46 10.85
CA ILE A 33 -7.21 -13.47 11.06
C ILE A 33 -7.43 -12.84 12.44
N LYS A 34 -6.38 -12.77 13.27
CA LYS A 34 -6.41 -12.11 14.59
C LYS A 34 -6.53 -10.58 14.52
N ALA A 35 -6.34 -10.04 13.32
CA ALA A 35 -6.50 -8.63 13.01
C ALA A 35 -7.86 -8.41 12.33
N GLN A 36 -8.52 -7.32 12.71
CA GLN A 36 -9.76 -6.90 12.07
C GLN A 36 -9.44 -5.91 10.96
N LEU A 37 -10.08 -6.12 9.80
CA LEU A 37 -9.87 -5.29 8.62
C LEU A 37 -11.10 -4.45 8.35
N TYR A 38 -10.89 -3.16 8.14
CA TYR A 38 -11.93 -2.18 7.87
C TYR A 38 -11.68 -1.50 6.54
N PHE A 39 -12.72 -1.31 5.74
CA PHE A 39 -12.62 -0.66 4.43
C PHE A 39 -13.64 0.46 4.29
N SER A 40 -13.20 1.59 3.76
CA SER A 40 -14.08 2.64 3.26
C SER A 40 -13.92 2.78 1.76
N GLN A 41 -15.02 2.65 1.01
CA GLN A 41 -15.06 2.81 -0.45
C GLN A 41 -15.64 4.18 -0.88
N ASN A 42 -16.08 4.99 0.09
CA ASN A 42 -16.59 6.35 -0.12
C ASN A 42 -15.61 7.39 0.44
N PHE A 43 -14.36 6.98 0.70
CA PHE A 43 -13.31 7.92 1.04
C PHE A 43 -13.11 8.86 -0.16
N ASN A 44 -12.78 10.13 0.09
CA ASN A 44 -12.53 11.06 -1.00
C ASN A 44 -11.52 12.08 -0.54
N MET A 45 -10.24 11.81 -0.80
CA MET A 45 -9.16 12.67 -0.37
C MET A 45 -8.13 12.85 -1.46
N ASN A 46 -7.73 14.10 -1.68
CA ASN A 46 -6.54 14.43 -2.44
C ASN A 46 -5.33 14.31 -1.50
N PHE A 47 -4.48 13.32 -1.77
CA PHE A 47 -3.26 13.06 -1.02
C PHE A 47 -2.06 13.32 -1.94
N TYR A 48 -1.30 14.38 -1.67
CA TYR A 48 -0.13 14.80 -2.46
C TYR A 48 -0.38 14.87 -3.97
N GLY A 49 -1.54 15.43 -4.37
CA GLY A 49 -1.92 15.60 -5.78
C GLY A 49 -2.62 14.40 -6.40
N MET A 50 -2.83 13.31 -5.65
CA MET A 50 -3.54 12.11 -6.11
C MET A 50 -4.84 11.89 -5.36
N LEU A 51 -5.92 11.67 -6.09
CA LEU A 51 -7.23 11.36 -5.51
C LEU A 51 -7.29 9.88 -5.10
N SER A 52 -7.74 9.61 -3.89
CA SER A 52 -8.04 8.26 -3.42
C SER A 52 -9.51 8.14 -3.02
N HIS A 53 -10.09 7.00 -3.38
CA HIS A 53 -11.46 6.65 -3.01
C HIS A 53 -11.57 5.52 -1.99
N VAL A 54 -10.45 4.90 -1.66
CA VAL A 54 -10.42 3.71 -0.83
C VAL A 54 -9.37 3.86 0.25
N LEU A 55 -9.80 3.67 1.49
CA LEU A 55 -8.96 3.62 2.68
C LEU A 55 -9.24 2.31 3.40
N SER A 56 -8.20 1.63 3.85
CA SER A 56 -8.32 0.48 4.73
C SER A 56 -7.57 0.69 6.03
N LEU A 57 -8.09 0.06 7.09
CA LEU A 57 -7.47 0.03 8.41
C LEU A 57 -7.31 -1.42 8.84
N GLU A 58 -6.25 -1.69 9.58
CA GLU A 58 -6.05 -2.91 10.33
C GLU A 58 -5.97 -2.58 11.81
N THR A 59 -6.72 -3.30 12.64
CA THR A 59 -6.68 -3.14 14.10
C THR A 59 -6.33 -4.45 14.80
N ASP A 60 -5.83 -4.33 16.02
CA ASP A 60 -5.75 -5.47 16.93
C ASP A 60 -7.11 -5.84 17.55
N GLU A 61 -7.10 -6.83 18.44
CA GLU A 61 -8.30 -7.33 19.13
C GLU A 61 -8.93 -6.31 20.09
N SER A 62 -8.24 -5.20 20.40
CA SER A 62 -8.72 -4.10 21.25
C SER A 62 -9.11 -2.86 20.44
N ASP A 63 -9.37 -3.03 19.13
CA ASP A 63 -9.72 -1.96 18.19
C ASP A 63 -8.65 -0.84 18.08
N ILE A 64 -7.40 -1.14 18.42
CA ILE A 64 -6.28 -0.21 18.27
C ILE A 64 -5.72 -0.31 16.85
N VAL A 65 -5.65 0.82 16.14
CA VAL A 65 -5.19 0.87 14.75
C VAL A 65 -3.70 0.60 14.67
N LYS A 66 -3.32 -0.43 13.89
CA LYS A 66 -1.93 -0.80 13.61
C LYS A 66 -1.47 -0.33 12.25
N SER A 67 -2.37 -0.36 11.27
CA SER A 67 -2.05 0.02 9.89
C SER A 67 -3.18 0.82 9.25
N ILE A 68 -2.80 1.78 8.42
CA ILE A 68 -3.68 2.59 7.59
C ILE A 68 -3.15 2.57 6.16
N THR A 69 -3.95 2.07 5.22
CA THR A 69 -3.57 1.99 3.80
C THR A 69 -4.50 2.82 2.91
N ILE A 70 -3.91 3.75 2.18
CA ILE A 70 -4.57 4.55 1.15
C ILE A 70 -4.36 3.86 -0.19
N HIS A 71 -5.44 3.57 -0.91
CA HIS A 71 -5.35 2.90 -2.21
C HIS A 71 -5.65 3.87 -3.35
N PHE A 72 -4.83 3.82 -4.39
CA PHE A 72 -4.94 4.63 -5.60
C PHE A 72 -5.16 3.74 -6.82
N ASP A 73 -6.09 4.15 -7.69
CA ASP A 73 -6.34 3.57 -9.01
C ASP A 73 -5.36 4.07 -10.10
N LYS A 74 -4.24 4.67 -9.64
CA LYS A 74 -3.14 5.16 -10.46
C LYS A 74 -1.82 4.87 -9.79
N VAL A 75 -0.78 4.74 -10.59
CA VAL A 75 0.59 4.68 -10.09
C VAL A 75 1.03 6.04 -9.58
N ILE A 76 1.72 6.06 -8.44
CA ILE A 76 2.37 7.26 -7.90
C ILE A 76 3.24 7.91 -8.96
N ASN A 77 2.97 9.18 -9.24
CA ASN A 77 3.70 9.97 -10.23
C ASN A 77 4.82 10.78 -9.56
N ARG A 78 5.64 11.44 -10.40
CA ARG A 78 6.78 12.23 -9.93
C ARG A 78 6.35 13.36 -8.99
N GLN A 79 5.24 14.04 -9.29
CA GLN A 79 4.72 15.12 -8.45
C GLN A 79 4.37 14.62 -7.04
N PHE A 80 3.66 13.49 -6.93
CA PHE A 80 3.38 12.87 -5.65
C PHE A 80 4.67 12.53 -4.92
N TYR A 81 5.61 11.87 -5.61
CA TYR A 81 6.89 11.47 -5.02
C TYR A 81 7.64 12.67 -4.45
N ASP A 82 7.82 13.72 -5.25
CA ASP A 82 8.54 14.94 -4.86
C ASP A 82 7.85 15.63 -3.66
N SER A 83 6.51 15.74 -3.66
CA SER A 83 5.80 16.31 -2.51
C SER A 83 5.83 15.42 -1.27
N PHE A 84 5.92 14.10 -1.44
CA PHE A 84 5.98 13.16 -0.32
C PHE A 84 7.36 13.20 0.36
N ILE A 85 8.44 13.30 -0.42
CA ILE A 85 9.80 13.46 0.11
C ILE A 85 9.98 14.82 0.81
N GLU A 86 9.29 15.87 0.39
CA GLU A 86 9.32 17.17 1.10
C GLU A 86 8.83 17.03 2.54
N LYS A 87 7.84 16.17 2.79
CA LYS A 87 7.29 15.96 4.14
C LYS A 87 8.01 14.86 4.94
N TYR A 88 8.35 13.73 4.32
CA TYR A 88 8.91 12.58 5.05
C TYR A 88 10.40 12.33 4.76
N GLY A 89 11.06 13.14 3.93
CA GLY A 89 12.44 12.89 3.47
C GLY A 89 12.52 11.81 2.39
N GLU A 90 13.73 11.53 1.92
CA GLU A 90 13.97 10.41 0.99
C GLU A 90 13.62 9.06 1.65
N PRO A 91 13.12 8.07 0.87
CA PRO A 91 12.93 6.72 1.38
C PRO A 91 14.27 6.08 1.76
N ASP A 92 14.27 5.29 2.82
CA ASP A 92 15.43 4.49 3.25
C ASP A 92 15.75 3.37 2.25
N HIS A 93 14.73 2.84 1.56
CA HIS A 93 14.88 1.79 0.57
C HIS A 93 13.95 2.00 -0.62
N ILE A 94 14.45 1.79 -1.83
CA ILE A 94 13.66 1.77 -3.07
C ILE A 94 13.94 0.45 -3.77
N HIS A 95 12.98 -0.47 -3.76
CA HIS A 95 13.17 -1.78 -4.35
C HIS A 95 12.57 -1.89 -5.75
N VAL A 96 13.39 -2.28 -6.71
CA VAL A 96 12.99 -2.62 -8.07
C VAL A 96 13.10 -4.14 -8.28
N ILE A 97 12.28 -4.69 -9.17
CA ILE A 97 12.38 -6.12 -9.53
C ILE A 97 13.40 -6.26 -10.67
N SER A 98 14.47 -7.02 -10.43
CA SER A 98 15.40 -7.46 -11.47
C SER A 98 15.24 -8.96 -11.79
N ASN A 99 15.85 -9.40 -12.89
CA ASN A 99 15.92 -10.82 -13.28
C ASN A 99 14.56 -11.55 -13.31
N ARG A 100 13.49 -10.84 -13.65
CA ARG A 100 12.14 -11.42 -13.60
C ARG A 100 11.99 -12.54 -14.62
N LYS A 101 11.69 -13.75 -14.14
CA LYS A 101 11.42 -14.94 -14.94
C LYS A 101 9.99 -15.41 -14.74
N ILE A 102 9.29 -15.66 -15.84
CA ILE A 102 7.97 -16.29 -15.79
C ILE A 102 8.17 -17.79 -15.59
N ILE A 103 7.58 -18.34 -14.52
CA ILE A 103 7.62 -19.76 -14.19
C ILE A 103 6.46 -20.48 -14.88
N SER A 104 5.26 -19.90 -14.83
CA SER A 104 4.09 -20.45 -15.49
C SER A 104 3.07 -19.36 -15.79
N GLU A 105 2.24 -19.61 -16.80
CA GLU A 105 1.15 -18.76 -17.21
C GLU A 105 -0.01 -19.65 -17.68
N GLY A 106 -1.23 -19.26 -17.33
CA GLY A 106 -2.44 -19.98 -17.68
C GLY A 106 -3.62 -19.04 -17.84
N SER A 107 -4.55 -19.43 -18.71
CA SER A 107 -5.80 -18.71 -18.92
C SER A 107 -6.98 -19.67 -18.82
N ILE A 108 -8.02 -19.27 -18.09
CA ILE A 108 -9.33 -19.93 -18.15
C ILE A 108 -10.16 -19.22 -19.22
N LYS A 109 -10.80 -20.01 -20.08
CA LYS A 109 -11.72 -19.51 -21.11
C LYS A 109 -13.16 -19.88 -20.76
N ASP A 110 -14.11 -19.04 -21.15
CA ASP A 110 -15.54 -19.39 -21.12
C ASP A 110 -15.89 -20.37 -22.27
N ASP A 111 -17.16 -20.79 -22.30
CA ASP A 111 -17.69 -21.74 -23.29
C ASP A 111 -17.65 -21.22 -24.74
N ILE A 112 -17.50 -19.90 -24.93
CA ILE A 112 -17.38 -19.25 -26.25
C ILE A 112 -15.94 -18.85 -26.58
N GLY A 113 -14.97 -19.25 -25.74
CA GLY A 113 -13.53 -19.11 -25.99
C GLY A 113 -12.90 -17.80 -25.52
N ASN A 114 -13.63 -16.91 -24.83
CA ASN A 114 -13.07 -15.68 -24.26
C ASN A 114 -12.28 -15.99 -22.99
N VAL A 115 -11.12 -15.37 -22.83
CA VAL A 115 -10.35 -15.47 -21.59
C VAL A 115 -11.07 -14.73 -20.47
N ILE A 116 -11.52 -15.46 -19.45
CA ILE A 116 -12.20 -14.92 -18.26
C ILE A 116 -11.26 -14.76 -17.06
N GLN A 117 -10.16 -15.50 -17.04
CA GLN A 117 -9.15 -15.37 -15.99
C GLN A 117 -7.77 -15.64 -16.56
N HIS A 118 -6.79 -14.88 -16.08
CA HIS A 118 -5.40 -15.05 -16.43
C HIS A 118 -4.55 -15.11 -15.16
N ALA A 119 -3.77 -16.18 -15.00
CA ALA A 119 -2.88 -16.38 -13.86
C ALA A 119 -1.44 -16.51 -14.36
N ARG A 120 -0.52 -15.80 -13.70
CA ARG A 120 0.91 -15.86 -14.00
C ARG A 120 1.70 -16.04 -12.71
N LYS A 121 2.59 -17.03 -12.69
CA LYS A 121 3.63 -17.17 -11.66
C LYS A 121 4.95 -16.67 -12.23
N SER A 122 5.62 -15.78 -11.49
CA SER A 122 6.96 -15.31 -11.82
C SER A 122 7.84 -15.24 -10.59
N GLU A 123 9.13 -15.48 -10.76
CA GLU A 123 10.19 -15.18 -9.79
C GLU A 123 11.00 -13.97 -10.26
N GLY A 124 11.70 -13.33 -9.34
CA GLY A 124 12.60 -12.21 -9.61
C GLY A 124 13.31 -11.81 -8.34
N ASP A 125 14.40 -11.05 -8.49
CA ASP A 125 15.16 -10.52 -7.37
C ASP A 125 14.64 -9.13 -7.01
N LEU A 126 14.62 -8.80 -5.72
CA LEU A 126 14.43 -7.43 -5.25
C LEU A 126 15.80 -6.83 -4.99
N ILE A 127 16.12 -5.74 -5.68
CA ILE A 127 17.36 -4.99 -5.52
C ILE A 127 17.05 -3.53 -5.23
N GLU A 128 18.00 -2.81 -4.63
CA GLU A 128 17.92 -1.35 -4.51
C GLU A 128 17.94 -0.68 -5.89
N GLY A 129 17.24 0.43 -6.01
CA GLY A 129 17.15 1.22 -7.24
C GLY A 129 16.65 2.64 -6.96
N THR A 130 16.03 3.25 -7.95
CA THR A 130 15.55 4.64 -7.92
C THR A 130 14.08 4.75 -8.30
N PHE A 131 13.46 5.90 -8.02
CA PHE A 131 12.07 6.17 -8.40
C PHE A 131 11.84 6.04 -9.92
N ASP A 132 12.80 6.51 -10.72
CA ASP A 132 12.70 6.51 -12.19
C ASP A 132 12.79 5.10 -12.79
N GLU A 133 13.28 4.12 -12.03
CA GLU A 133 13.39 2.71 -12.42
C GLU A 133 12.12 1.88 -12.16
N LYS A 134 10.98 2.54 -11.89
CA LYS A 134 9.68 1.91 -11.65
C LYS A 134 9.73 0.93 -10.47
N PRO A 135 9.92 1.43 -9.25
CA PRO A 135 10.03 0.60 -8.06
C PRO A 135 8.76 -0.19 -7.82
N LEU A 136 8.92 -1.37 -7.22
CA LEU A 136 7.83 -2.14 -6.66
C LEU A 136 7.49 -1.64 -5.26
N PHE A 137 8.51 -1.37 -4.43
CA PHE A 137 8.35 -0.87 -3.07
C PHE A 137 9.21 0.37 -2.83
N MET A 138 8.72 1.30 -2.02
CA MET A 138 9.53 2.32 -1.37
C MET A 138 9.22 2.30 0.12
N ILE A 139 10.24 2.39 0.97
CA ILE A 139 10.09 2.24 2.42
C ILE A 139 10.74 3.43 3.11
N TRP A 140 9.99 4.09 4.00
CA TRP A 140 10.51 5.06 4.95
C TRP A 140 10.43 4.45 6.35
N LYS A 141 11.56 4.45 7.04
CA LYS A 141 11.69 4.10 8.45
C LYS A 141 11.66 5.40 9.25
N LYS A 142 10.70 5.50 10.16
CA LYS A 142 10.60 6.60 11.12
C LYS A 142 10.76 6.04 12.53
N GLU A 143 10.99 6.93 13.49
CA GLU A 143 11.30 6.52 14.87
C GLU A 143 10.20 5.62 15.45
N ASN A 144 8.93 5.94 15.20
CA ASN A 144 7.78 5.26 15.80
C ASN A 144 6.86 4.56 14.78
N PHE A 145 7.18 4.61 13.48
CA PHE A 145 6.33 4.03 12.44
C PHE A 145 7.10 3.79 11.13
N TYR A 146 6.45 3.09 10.21
CA TYR A 146 6.94 2.83 8.87
C TYR A 146 5.94 3.35 7.84
N ILE A 147 6.47 3.86 6.73
CA ILE A 147 5.68 4.12 5.53
C ILE A 147 6.15 3.18 4.44
N GLN A 148 5.21 2.52 3.77
CA GLN A 148 5.50 1.71 2.61
C GLN A 148 4.62 2.16 1.45
N ALA A 149 5.26 2.50 0.32
CA ALA A 149 4.59 2.62 -0.96
C ALA A 149 4.70 1.30 -1.72
N PHE A 150 3.60 0.76 -2.20
CA PHE A 150 3.57 -0.39 -3.10
C PHE A 150 3.03 0.01 -4.47
N LEU A 151 3.83 -0.16 -5.52
CA LEU A 151 3.55 0.35 -6.86
C LEU A 151 3.44 -0.81 -7.85
N ARG A 152 2.21 -1.11 -8.28
CA ARG A 152 1.91 -2.13 -9.29
C ARG A 152 1.77 -1.47 -10.66
N HIS A 153 2.91 -1.12 -11.26
CA HIS A 153 2.99 -0.39 -12.54
C HIS A 153 2.14 -0.99 -13.67
N LYS A 154 2.12 -2.33 -13.80
CA LYS A 154 1.34 -3.01 -14.86
C LYS A 154 -0.17 -2.97 -14.63
N GLN A 155 -0.60 -2.88 -13.37
CA GLN A 155 -2.01 -2.80 -12.99
C GLN A 155 -2.48 -1.35 -12.84
N ASN A 156 -1.57 -0.38 -12.96
CA ASN A 156 -1.82 1.03 -12.70
C ASN A 156 -2.39 1.28 -11.28
N ILE A 157 -1.89 0.59 -10.26
CA ILE A 157 -2.36 0.73 -8.87
C ILE A 157 -1.20 1.11 -7.97
N SER A 158 -1.45 1.94 -6.97
CA SER A 158 -0.51 2.18 -5.87
C SER A 158 -1.20 2.18 -4.52
N GLU A 159 -0.45 1.84 -3.49
CA GLU A 159 -0.89 1.83 -2.11
C GLU A 159 0.15 2.54 -1.26
N ILE A 160 -0.29 3.40 -0.34
CA ILE A 160 0.55 3.99 0.71
C ILE A 160 0.05 3.45 2.04
N MET A 161 0.90 2.72 2.74
CA MET A 161 0.62 2.13 4.04
C MET A 161 1.45 2.82 5.12
N PHE A 162 0.79 3.30 6.16
CA PHE A 162 1.39 3.69 7.43
C PHE A 162 1.19 2.53 8.41
N ASN A 163 2.25 2.10 9.09
CA ASN A 163 2.19 0.94 9.99
C ASN A 163 3.10 1.11 11.20
N THR A 164 2.71 0.56 12.35
CA THR A 164 3.55 0.49 13.55
C THR A 164 4.68 -0.54 13.43
N GLU A 165 4.49 -1.57 12.60
CA GLU A 165 5.46 -2.65 12.41
C GLU A 165 6.24 -2.54 11.10
N SER A 166 7.49 -3.02 11.11
CA SER A 166 8.32 -3.09 9.90
C SER A 166 7.66 -3.98 8.84
N PRO A 167 7.69 -3.59 7.57
CA PRO A 167 7.31 -4.47 6.47
C PRO A 167 8.02 -5.82 6.51
N PRO A 168 7.37 -6.92 6.11
CA PRO A 168 7.91 -8.29 6.21
C PRO A 168 9.00 -8.63 5.17
N PHE A 169 9.71 -7.65 4.61
CA PHE A 169 10.69 -7.89 3.55
C PHE A 169 12.11 -8.10 4.11
N ASN A 170 12.59 -9.34 4.06
CA ASN A 170 14.00 -9.66 4.21
C ASN A 170 14.75 -9.26 2.93
N VAL A 171 15.29 -8.04 2.90
CA VAL A 171 16.16 -7.56 1.81
C VAL A 171 17.56 -8.13 2.05
N LYS A 172 18.07 -8.92 1.10
CA LYS A 172 19.49 -9.30 1.13
C LYS A 172 20.30 -8.08 0.68
N PRO A 173 21.33 -7.65 1.44
CA PRO A 173 22.19 -6.57 0.99
C PRO A 173 22.86 -6.96 -0.33
N SER A 174 22.91 -6.03 -1.28
CA SER A 174 23.77 -6.16 -2.46
C SER A 174 25.22 -6.24 -1.99
N LYS A 175 25.93 -7.29 -2.41
CA LYS A 175 27.37 -7.43 -2.23
C LYS A 175 28.12 -6.69 -3.33
#